data_AF-A0AAW3EQW6-F1
#
_entry.id   AF-A0AAW3EQW6-F1
#
_cell.length_a   1.000
_cell.length_b   1.000
_cell.length_c   1.000
_cell.angle_alpha   90.00
_cell.angle_beta   90.00
_cell.angle_gamma   90.00
#
_symmetry.space_group_name_H-M   'P 1'
#
loop_
_entity.id
_entity.type
_entity.pdbx_description
1 polymer ?
#
loop_
_entity_poly.entity_id
_entity_poly.type
_entity_poly.pdbx_seq_one_letter_code
_entity_poly.pdbx_strand_id
1 'polypeptide(L)'
;MALDTSIPLQAKAPASNPLQTALQAAQFRMANAQGNALQQQIGANQAVSQAIQAHTDPQGATDWNAVKGDLAANPAGAYNLPALTKSLIDNQQAQTTLQTGQLEQSIKAQSGLRQGLGSLLAKPDLSPNDVINFAGTQLQAGAITPQVYQAELQSMPQDPQALRGWVQQHYMSALNGETQLNAMMPKYAQINTGPATVAVNQNPLAAGGGVGTVGYTVQNGLSPSDALSQGITINQNGQPTTYTKGQMAGGQVPQQPGGGYATGAPLGAGDIASGAATRYNTLQTAAAQAKPMMQTYDLASQALNGAITAGKGAAPIASAGGVVQTLANAVGLGSKVTGDSVKDYQLLTSYLNSAADQAAQSLGLSGSDARVAAAKAGQPDPSNMNLPALQESIAHARGLQQALLDRQQAATTFLGQNGNNTSQLPQFEAKWNQAFNPDVSYIRSLPDPQAQQAAMQKLQAEGKLQSWVQDYQAMKALGAF
;
A
#
# COMPACT_ATOMS: atom_id res chain seq x y z
N MET A 1 -13.21 -67.63 60.31
CA MET A 1 -13.67 -67.15 58.99
C MET A 1 -12.44 -66.96 58.13
N ALA A 2 -12.29 -67.76 57.07
CA ALA A 2 -11.13 -67.77 56.20
C ALA A 2 -11.31 -66.73 55.08
N LEU A 3 -10.27 -65.94 54.81
CA LEU A 3 -10.22 -64.96 53.72
C LEU A 3 -10.02 -65.71 52.40
N ASP A 4 -10.96 -65.54 51.49
CA ASP A 4 -10.95 -66.07 50.13
C ASP A 4 -9.89 -65.36 49.28
N THR A 5 -8.88 -66.10 48.83
CA THR A 5 -7.72 -65.62 48.05
C THR A 5 -7.92 -65.75 46.53
N SER A 6 -9.14 -66.01 46.06
CA SER A 6 -9.40 -66.33 44.65
C SER A 6 -9.74 -65.15 43.73
N ILE A 7 -9.62 -63.90 44.18
CA ILE A 7 -9.84 -62.72 43.33
C ILE A 7 -8.50 -62.18 42.82
N PRO A 8 -8.08 -62.48 41.57
CA PRO A 8 -6.91 -61.85 40.99
C PRO A 8 -7.21 -60.37 40.73
N LEU A 9 -6.60 -59.50 41.54
CA LEU A 9 -6.52 -58.06 41.26
C LEU A 9 -5.68 -57.84 39.99
N GLN A 10 -6.34 -57.88 38.83
CA GLN A 10 -5.77 -57.40 37.59
C GLN A 10 -5.74 -55.86 37.62
N ALA A 11 -4.73 -55.30 38.27
CA ALA A 11 -4.37 -53.89 38.13
C ALA A 11 -3.88 -53.65 36.69
N LYS A 12 -4.83 -53.34 35.80
CA LYS A 12 -4.54 -52.94 34.43
C LYS A 12 -3.80 -51.60 34.47
N ALA A 13 -2.49 -51.64 34.24
CA ALA A 13 -1.68 -50.42 34.13
C ALA A 13 -2.34 -49.51 33.08
N PRO A 14 -2.55 -48.21 33.36
CA PRO A 14 -3.16 -47.30 32.40
C PRO A 14 -2.32 -47.33 31.12
N ALA A 15 -2.96 -47.74 30.03
CA ALA A 15 -2.33 -47.77 28.71
C ALA A 15 -2.02 -46.32 28.31
N SER A 16 -0.82 -45.86 28.65
CA SER A 16 -0.29 -44.58 28.23
C SER A 16 -0.11 -44.62 26.73
N ASN A 17 -1.00 -43.92 26.02
CA ASN A 17 -0.98 -43.86 24.57
C ASN A 17 0.21 -42.97 24.15
N PRO A 18 1.29 -43.53 23.58
CA PRO A 18 2.52 -42.78 23.28
C PRO A 18 2.27 -41.63 22.29
N LEU A 19 1.20 -41.71 21.50
CA LEU A 19 0.76 -40.65 20.60
C LEU A 19 0.23 -39.41 21.37
N GLN A 20 -0.47 -39.61 22.50
CA GLN A 20 -0.93 -38.51 23.36
C GLN A 20 0.25 -37.81 24.05
N THR A 21 1.24 -38.58 24.50
CA THR A 21 2.45 -38.03 25.12
C THR A 21 3.29 -37.23 24.11
N ALA A 22 3.40 -37.72 22.87
CA ALA A 22 4.08 -37.00 21.79
C ALA A 22 3.36 -35.69 21.40
N LEU A 23 2.02 -35.69 21.39
CA LEU A 23 1.22 -34.50 21.10
C LEU A 23 1.37 -33.43 22.19
N GLN A 24 1.35 -33.82 23.47
CA GLN A 24 1.58 -32.90 24.59
C GLN A 24 3.01 -32.35 24.59
N ALA A 25 4.02 -33.16 24.28
CA ALA A 25 5.40 -32.69 24.16
C ALA A 25 5.59 -31.72 22.99
N ALA A 26 4.92 -31.95 21.86
CA ALA A 26 4.92 -31.03 20.73
C ALA A 26 4.23 -29.69 21.08
N GLN A 27 3.09 -29.72 21.78
CA GLN A 27 2.42 -28.53 22.29
C GLN A 27 3.30 -27.73 23.27
N PHE A 28 4.01 -28.40 24.18
CA PHE A 28 4.94 -27.74 25.12
C PHE A 28 6.17 -27.13 24.43
N ARG A 29 6.72 -27.79 23.40
CA ARG A 29 7.82 -27.20 22.61
C ARG A 29 7.35 -26.02 21.78
N MET A 30 6.13 -26.06 21.26
CA MET A 30 5.53 -24.95 20.51
C MET A 30 5.25 -23.75 21.43
N ALA A 31 4.67 -24.00 22.62
CA ALA A 31 4.45 -22.97 23.62
C ALA A 31 5.78 -22.33 24.09
N ASN A 32 6.85 -23.13 24.26
CA ASN A 32 8.18 -22.61 24.60
C ASN A 32 8.85 -21.86 23.44
N ALA A 33 8.74 -22.35 22.20
CA ALA A 33 9.29 -21.66 21.03
C ALA A 33 8.57 -20.33 20.76
N GLN A 34 7.25 -20.32 20.91
CA GLN A 34 6.43 -19.11 20.78
C GLN A 34 6.68 -18.14 21.94
N GLY A 35 6.88 -18.67 23.16
CA GLY A 35 7.31 -17.89 24.32
C GLY A 35 8.68 -17.23 24.10
N ASN A 36 9.67 -17.98 23.61
CA ASN A 36 11.01 -17.45 23.33
C ASN A 36 11.00 -16.43 22.17
N ALA A 37 10.23 -16.66 21.10
CA ALA A 37 10.09 -15.71 20.00
C ALA A 37 9.38 -14.43 20.46
N LEU A 38 8.34 -14.55 21.29
CA LEU A 38 7.67 -13.39 21.89
C LEU A 38 8.60 -12.63 22.83
N GLN A 39 9.40 -13.33 23.64
CA GLN A 39 10.36 -12.71 24.55
C GLN A 39 11.47 -11.97 23.80
N GLN A 40 11.95 -12.53 22.67
CA GLN A 40 12.87 -11.86 21.75
C GLN A 40 12.21 -10.66 21.08
N GLN A 41 10.95 -10.76 20.65
CA GLN A 41 10.21 -9.66 20.04
C GLN A 41 9.96 -8.52 21.04
N ILE A 42 9.64 -8.83 22.29
CA ILE A 42 9.49 -7.84 23.36
C ILE A 42 10.83 -7.15 23.63
N GLY A 43 11.93 -7.92 23.75
CA GLY A 43 13.27 -7.35 23.92
C GLY A 43 13.69 -6.45 22.75
N ALA A 44 13.38 -6.87 21.53
CA ALA A 44 13.66 -6.10 20.32
C ALA A 44 12.81 -4.82 20.26
N ASN A 45 11.53 -4.87 20.61
CA ASN A 45 10.66 -3.69 20.65
C ASN A 45 11.07 -2.71 21.76
N GLN A 46 11.55 -3.22 22.91
CA GLN A 46 12.12 -2.38 23.97
C GLN A 46 13.42 -1.72 23.51
N ALA A 47 14.32 -2.44 22.85
CA ALA A 47 15.55 -1.89 22.30
C ALA A 47 15.27 -0.82 21.24
N VAL A 48 14.31 -1.06 20.34
CA VAL A 48 13.83 -0.08 19.35
C VAL A 48 13.26 1.16 20.03
N SER A 49 12.41 0.99 21.04
CA SER A 49 11.80 2.12 21.75
C SER A 49 12.84 2.96 22.50
N GLN A 50 13.81 2.31 23.15
CA GLN A 50 14.91 2.97 23.84
C GLN A 50 15.84 3.71 22.87
N ALA A 51 16.17 3.10 21.72
CA ALA A 51 16.99 3.76 20.70
C ALA A 51 16.26 4.97 20.11
N ILE A 52 14.97 4.85 19.78
CA ILE A 52 14.17 5.98 19.31
C ILE A 52 14.13 7.08 20.38
N GLN A 53 13.88 6.75 21.64
CA GLN A 53 13.85 7.74 22.74
C GLN A 53 15.20 8.43 22.95
N ALA A 54 16.31 7.69 22.86
CA ALA A 54 17.65 8.22 23.04
C ALA A 54 18.06 9.19 21.92
N HIS A 55 17.52 9.00 20.71
CA HIS A 55 17.86 9.78 19.52
C HIS A 55 16.70 10.65 19.01
N THR A 56 15.67 10.87 19.82
CA THR A 56 14.62 11.87 19.53
C THR A 56 14.88 13.11 20.36
N ASP A 57 15.04 14.25 19.68
CA ASP A 57 15.26 15.53 20.33
C ASP A 57 13.97 16.05 21.04
N PRO A 58 14.08 17.08 21.89
CA PRO A 58 12.92 17.68 22.55
C PRO A 58 11.88 18.30 21.59
N GLN A 59 12.25 18.54 20.34
CA GLN A 59 11.39 19.06 19.28
C GLN A 59 10.64 17.93 18.54
N GLY A 60 10.94 16.66 18.87
CA GLY A 60 10.30 15.48 18.31
C GLY A 60 10.95 14.96 17.02
N ALA A 61 12.12 15.47 16.64
CA ALA A 61 12.87 14.96 15.51
C ALA A 61 13.78 13.80 15.93
N THR A 62 13.60 12.64 15.30
CA THR A 62 14.39 11.43 15.55
C THR A 62 15.55 11.31 14.56
N ASP A 63 16.79 11.17 15.04
CA ASP A 63 17.94 10.81 14.21
C ASP A 63 17.95 9.31 13.92
N TRP A 64 17.32 8.95 12.81
CA TRP A 64 17.20 7.56 12.38
C TRP A 64 18.52 6.88 12.03
N ASN A 65 19.57 7.62 11.70
CA ASN A 65 20.89 7.04 11.47
C ASN A 65 21.53 6.64 12.80
N ALA A 66 21.39 7.47 13.82
CA ALA A 66 21.82 7.15 15.18
C ALA A 66 20.99 6.00 15.78
N VAL A 67 19.67 5.98 15.60
CA VAL A 67 18.80 4.85 15.97
C VAL A 67 19.27 3.53 15.32
N LYS A 68 19.60 3.55 14.03
CA LYS A 68 20.15 2.36 13.34
C LYS A 68 21.51 1.95 13.91
N GLY A 69 22.36 2.92 14.25
CA GLY A 69 23.66 2.67 14.89
C GLY A 69 23.50 1.96 16.24
N ASP A 70 22.61 2.45 17.10
CA ASP A 70 22.32 1.84 18.40
C ASP A 70 21.69 0.46 18.27
N LEU A 71 20.80 0.26 17.29
CA LEU A 71 20.18 -1.03 17.04
C LEU A 71 21.14 -2.04 16.41
N ALA A 72 22.11 -1.59 15.62
CA ALA A 72 23.16 -2.45 15.09
C ALA A 72 24.15 -2.87 16.20
N ALA A 73 24.41 -1.99 17.17
CA ALA A 73 25.25 -2.30 18.33
C ALA A 73 24.55 -3.18 19.38
N ASN A 74 23.20 -3.20 19.41
CA ASN A 74 22.42 -4.03 20.31
C ASN A 74 22.01 -5.36 19.63
N PRO A 75 22.50 -6.53 20.10
CA PRO A 75 22.14 -7.83 19.51
C PRO A 75 20.63 -8.12 19.47
N ALA A 76 19.86 -7.58 20.44
CA ALA A 76 18.41 -7.70 20.46
C ALA A 76 17.72 -6.73 19.47
N GLY A 77 18.33 -5.58 19.20
CA GLY A 77 17.85 -4.59 18.22
C GLY A 77 18.06 -5.01 16.77
N ALA A 78 19.17 -5.70 16.50
CA ALA A 78 19.52 -6.19 15.16
C ALA A 78 18.45 -7.11 14.54
N TYR A 79 17.72 -7.87 15.37
CA TYR A 79 16.66 -8.78 14.92
C TYR A 79 15.49 -8.05 14.22
N ASN A 80 15.16 -6.83 14.66
CA ASN A 80 14.03 -6.06 14.14
C ASN A 80 14.44 -5.00 13.10
N LEU A 81 15.74 -4.87 12.84
CA LEU A 81 16.33 -3.85 11.98
C LEU A 81 15.75 -3.84 10.56
N PRO A 82 15.45 -5.00 9.92
CA PRO A 82 14.79 -5.04 8.62
C PRO A 82 13.36 -4.47 8.64
N ALA A 83 12.56 -4.84 9.64
CA ALA A 83 11.18 -4.35 9.79
C ALA A 83 11.14 -2.85 10.11
N LEU A 84 12.05 -2.39 10.98
CA LEU A 84 12.24 -0.97 11.27
C LEU A 84 12.64 -0.20 10.01
N THR A 85 13.62 -0.70 9.25
CA THR A 85 14.10 -0.05 8.01
C THR A 85 12.98 0.09 6.99
N LYS A 86 12.11 -0.92 6.85
CA LYS A 86 10.92 -0.83 6.00
C LYS A 86 9.95 0.24 6.48
N SER A 87 9.58 0.24 7.76
CA SER A 87 8.71 1.28 8.34
C SER A 87 9.28 2.68 8.19
N LEU A 88 10.60 2.82 8.21
CA LEU A 88 11.32 4.08 8.00
C LEU A 88 11.23 4.56 6.56
N ILE A 89 11.43 3.66 5.59
CA ILE A 89 11.25 3.94 4.16
C ILE A 89 9.79 4.32 3.88
N ASP A 90 8.83 3.57 4.43
CA ASP A 90 7.41 3.83 4.24
C ASP A 90 7.01 5.20 4.84
N ASN A 91 7.51 5.55 6.03
CA ASN A 91 7.31 6.87 6.64
C ASN A 91 7.99 7.99 5.84
N GLN A 92 9.21 7.78 5.35
CA GLN A 92 9.92 8.76 4.54
C GLN A 92 9.21 8.98 3.20
N GLN A 93 8.73 7.92 2.55
CA GLN A 93 7.93 8.00 1.33
C GLN A 93 6.59 8.70 1.58
N ALA A 94 5.94 8.44 2.71
CA ALA A 94 4.72 9.15 3.10
C ALA A 94 4.98 10.65 3.32
N GLN A 95 6.07 11.03 3.99
CA GLN A 95 6.46 12.43 4.16
C GLN A 95 6.80 13.09 2.82
N THR A 96 7.57 12.44 1.94
CA THR A 96 7.84 12.95 0.60
C THR A 96 6.54 13.12 -0.19
N THR A 97 5.62 12.16 -0.13
CA THR A 97 4.31 12.26 -0.79
C THR A 97 3.48 13.43 -0.27
N LEU A 98 3.50 13.68 1.04
CA LEU A 98 2.83 14.83 1.65
C LEU A 98 3.46 16.15 1.20
N GLN A 99 4.80 16.24 1.18
CA GLN A 99 5.53 17.42 0.72
C GLN A 99 5.31 17.68 -0.78
N THR A 100 5.37 16.64 -1.61
CA THR A 100 5.05 16.71 -3.04
C THR A 100 3.61 17.13 -3.25
N GLY A 101 2.66 16.59 -2.47
CA GLY A 101 1.25 16.97 -2.55
C GLY A 101 0.99 18.44 -2.18
N GLN A 102 1.63 18.96 -1.13
CA GLN A 102 1.55 20.38 -0.75
C GLN A 102 2.15 21.29 -1.83
N LEU A 103 3.27 20.87 -2.43
CA LEU A 103 3.94 21.63 -3.49
C LEU A 103 3.13 21.61 -4.80
N GLU A 104 2.55 20.47 -5.17
CA GLU A 104 1.64 20.34 -6.32
C GLU A 104 0.38 21.20 -6.13
N GLN A 105 -0.18 21.23 -4.92
CA GLN A 105 -1.30 22.11 -4.60
C GLN A 105 -0.91 23.58 -4.76
N SER A 106 0.30 23.97 -4.30
CA SER A 106 0.82 25.32 -4.46
C SER A 106 1.00 25.70 -5.93
N ILE A 107 1.49 24.78 -6.76
CA ILE A 107 1.62 25.00 -8.22
C ILE A 107 0.26 25.11 -8.90
N LYS A 108 -0.71 24.27 -8.52
CA LYS A 108 -2.09 24.36 -9.04
C LYS A 108 -2.73 25.69 -8.64
N ALA A 109 -2.58 26.12 -7.40
CA ALA A 109 -3.03 27.42 -6.92
C ALA A 109 -2.40 28.56 -7.74
N GLN A 110 -1.09 28.51 -7.97
CA GLN A 110 -0.38 29.52 -8.74
C GLN A 110 -0.73 29.52 -10.24
N SER A 111 -0.94 28.34 -10.83
CA SER A 111 -1.41 28.21 -12.21
C SER A 111 -2.82 28.78 -12.38
N GLY A 112 -3.72 28.52 -11.42
CA GLY A 112 -5.05 29.13 -11.36
C GLY A 112 -4.98 30.65 -11.21
N LEU A 113 -4.06 31.14 -10.38
CA LEU A 113 -3.83 32.57 -10.20
C LEU A 113 -3.36 33.23 -11.51
N ARG A 114 -2.41 32.61 -12.22
CA ARG A 114 -1.93 33.07 -13.52
C ARG A 114 -3.04 33.10 -14.57
N GLN A 115 -3.81 32.03 -14.71
CA GLN A 115 -4.90 31.95 -15.68
C GLN A 115 -5.97 33.02 -15.40
N GLY A 116 -6.34 33.20 -14.13
CA GLY A 116 -7.29 34.21 -13.73
C GLY A 116 -6.81 35.64 -13.97
N LEU A 117 -5.57 35.96 -13.59
CA LEU A 117 -4.96 37.27 -13.89
C LEU A 117 -4.85 37.52 -15.40
N GLY A 118 -4.50 36.50 -16.19
CA GLY A 118 -4.51 36.57 -17.65
C GLY A 118 -5.90 36.88 -18.21
N SER A 119 -6.95 36.25 -17.66
CA SER A 119 -8.34 36.53 -18.05
C SER A 119 -8.78 37.95 -17.69
N LEU A 120 -8.32 38.50 -16.56
CA LEU A 120 -8.57 39.88 -16.16
C LEU A 120 -7.87 40.87 -17.10
N LEU A 121 -6.63 40.58 -17.53
CA LEU A 121 -5.90 41.41 -18.49
C LEU A 121 -6.55 41.43 -19.88
N ALA A 122 -7.20 40.33 -20.27
CA ALA A 122 -7.93 40.24 -21.53
C ALA A 122 -9.24 41.05 -21.55
N LYS A 123 -9.76 41.47 -20.38
CA LYS A 123 -10.97 42.31 -20.31
C LYS A 123 -10.66 43.76 -20.70
N PRO A 124 -11.33 44.31 -21.73
CA PRO A 124 -11.10 45.69 -22.16
C PRO A 124 -11.57 46.72 -21.11
N ASP A 125 -12.57 46.37 -20.31
CA ASP A 125 -13.27 47.17 -19.30
C ASP A 125 -12.96 46.72 -17.86
N LEU A 126 -11.71 46.32 -17.59
CA LEU A 126 -11.26 45.86 -16.27
C LEU A 126 -11.61 46.85 -15.15
N SER A 127 -12.37 46.39 -14.15
CA SER A 127 -12.75 47.17 -12.97
C SER A 127 -12.16 46.61 -11.67
N PRO A 128 -12.05 47.42 -10.59
CA PRO A 128 -11.64 46.92 -9.27
C PRO A 128 -12.52 45.78 -8.75
N ASN A 129 -13.81 45.78 -9.07
CA ASN A 129 -14.74 44.72 -8.66
C ASN A 129 -14.41 43.37 -9.32
N ASP A 130 -13.94 43.36 -10.57
CA ASP A 130 -13.50 42.13 -11.23
C ASP A 130 -12.31 41.50 -10.49
N VAL A 131 -11.36 42.35 -10.06
CA VAL A 131 -10.18 41.92 -9.31
C VAL A 131 -10.56 41.42 -7.91
N ILE A 132 -11.47 42.12 -7.21
CA ILE A 132 -12.00 41.71 -5.90
C ILE A 132 -12.70 40.35 -6.00
N ASN A 133 -13.58 40.16 -6.98
CA ASN A 133 -14.32 38.91 -7.17
C ASN A 133 -13.37 37.75 -7.49
N PHE A 134 -12.37 38.00 -8.34
CA PHE A 134 -11.32 37.03 -8.64
C PHE A 134 -10.52 36.67 -7.38
N ALA A 135 -10.03 37.67 -6.65
CA ALA A 135 -9.26 37.46 -5.43
C ALA A 135 -10.08 36.76 -4.34
N GLY A 136 -11.38 37.06 -4.23
CA GLY A 136 -12.31 36.35 -3.34
C GLY A 136 -12.47 34.87 -3.72
N THR A 137 -12.50 34.56 -5.01
CA THR A 137 -12.53 33.17 -5.51
C THR A 137 -11.22 32.45 -5.17
N GLN A 138 -10.07 33.12 -5.33
CA GLN A 138 -8.77 32.55 -4.97
C GLN A 138 -8.63 32.33 -3.45
N LEU A 139 -9.18 33.24 -2.63
CA LEU A 139 -9.23 33.10 -1.18
C LEU A 139 -10.07 31.89 -0.76
N GLN A 140 -11.26 31.72 -1.36
CA GLN A 140 -12.12 30.55 -1.10
C GLN A 140 -11.48 29.24 -1.55
N ALA A 141 -10.71 29.26 -2.64
CA ALA A 141 -9.94 28.12 -3.12
C ALA A 141 -8.68 27.82 -2.28
N GLY A 142 -8.36 28.66 -1.29
CA GLY A 142 -7.15 28.55 -0.47
C GLY A 142 -5.85 28.86 -1.22
N ALA A 143 -5.93 29.50 -2.40
CA ALA A 143 -4.78 29.87 -3.21
C ALA A 143 -4.05 31.12 -2.67
N ILE A 144 -4.77 31.99 -1.95
CA ILE A 144 -4.21 33.13 -1.20
C ILE A 144 -4.75 33.14 0.23
N THR A 145 -3.97 33.65 1.17
CA THR A 145 -4.39 33.76 2.58
C THR A 145 -5.23 35.03 2.80
N PRO A 146 -6.05 35.09 3.87
CA PRO A 146 -6.82 36.29 4.20
C PRO A 146 -5.96 37.55 4.38
N GLN A 147 -4.75 37.40 4.92
CA GLN A 147 -3.80 38.49 5.14
C GLN A 147 -3.27 39.03 3.81
N VAL A 148 -2.89 38.14 2.89
CA VAL A 148 -2.47 38.53 1.53
C VAL A 148 -3.63 39.20 0.81
N TYR A 149 -4.83 38.62 0.87
CA TYR A 149 -6.03 39.22 0.28
C TYR A 149 -6.27 40.65 0.78
N GLN A 150 -6.22 40.89 2.09
CA GLN A 150 -6.40 42.23 2.66
C GLN A 150 -5.29 43.21 2.25
N ALA A 151 -4.03 42.77 2.24
CA ALA A 151 -2.90 43.59 1.82
C ALA A 151 -3.00 43.99 0.34
N GLU A 152 -3.38 43.04 -0.53
CA GLU A 152 -3.55 43.32 -1.96
C GLU A 152 -4.72 44.25 -2.25
N LEU A 153 -5.83 44.11 -1.51
CA LEU A 153 -6.95 45.04 -1.64
C LEU A 153 -6.58 46.48 -1.22
N GLN A 154 -5.70 46.65 -0.24
CA GLN A 154 -5.23 47.96 0.18
C GLN A 154 -4.26 48.59 -0.83
N SER A 155 -3.49 47.76 -1.57
CA SER A 155 -2.53 48.22 -2.58
C SER A 155 -3.17 48.48 -3.95
N MET A 156 -4.40 48.00 -4.16
CA MET A 156 -5.08 48.03 -5.46
C MET A 156 -5.44 49.47 -5.90
N PRO A 157 -4.98 49.92 -7.09
CA PRO A 157 -5.34 51.23 -7.63
C PRO A 157 -6.82 51.29 -8.03
N GLN A 158 -7.44 52.46 -7.91
CA GLN A 158 -8.82 52.68 -8.38
C GLN A 158 -8.92 53.12 -9.84
N ASP A 159 -7.87 53.75 -10.38
CA ASP A 159 -7.83 54.18 -11.79
C ASP A 159 -7.66 52.96 -12.72
N PRO A 160 -8.50 52.78 -13.76
CA PRO A 160 -8.44 51.61 -14.64
C PRO A 160 -7.10 51.40 -15.36
N GLN A 161 -6.40 52.47 -15.74
CA GLN A 161 -5.09 52.35 -16.40
C GLN A 161 -4.02 51.87 -15.41
N ALA A 162 -3.98 52.47 -14.20
CA ALA A 162 -3.10 52.01 -13.13
C ALA A 162 -3.43 50.58 -12.68
N LEU A 163 -4.71 50.22 -12.60
CA LEU A 163 -5.17 48.89 -12.22
C LEU A 163 -4.68 47.82 -13.20
N ARG A 164 -4.75 48.09 -14.51
CA ARG A 164 -4.23 47.15 -15.52
C ARG A 164 -2.72 46.93 -15.36
N GLY A 165 -1.95 47.99 -15.12
CA GLY A 165 -0.52 47.89 -14.82
C GLY A 165 -0.24 47.06 -13.56
N TRP A 166 -1.04 47.25 -12.51
CA TRP A 166 -0.96 46.48 -11.27
C TRP A 166 -1.26 44.99 -11.48
N VAL A 167 -2.33 44.65 -12.23
CA VAL A 167 -2.67 43.25 -12.58
C VAL A 167 -1.56 42.63 -13.44
N GLN A 168 -0.99 43.39 -14.37
CA GLN A 168 0.12 42.92 -15.21
C GLN A 168 1.38 42.62 -14.38
N GLN A 169 1.70 43.46 -13.40
CA GLN A 169 2.81 43.21 -12.47
C GLN A 169 2.59 41.93 -11.66
N HIS A 170 1.37 41.71 -11.16
CA HIS A 170 1.01 40.50 -10.42
C HIS A 170 1.05 39.26 -11.30
N TYR A 171 0.63 39.36 -12.56
CA TYR A 171 0.72 38.29 -13.54
C TYR A 171 2.19 37.90 -13.79
N MET A 172 3.08 38.87 -13.95
CA MET A 172 4.52 38.63 -14.10
C MET A 172 5.15 38.02 -12.83
N SER A 173 4.73 38.46 -11.65
CA SER A 173 5.15 37.86 -10.37
C SER A 173 4.72 36.40 -10.26
N ALA A 174 3.48 36.08 -10.67
CA ALA A 174 2.96 34.72 -10.70
C ALA A 174 3.73 33.81 -11.67
N LEU A 175 4.10 34.31 -12.85
CA LEU A 175 4.93 33.60 -13.83
C LEU A 175 6.33 33.27 -13.28
N ASN A 176 6.96 34.25 -12.62
CA ASN A 176 8.28 34.07 -12.02
C ASN A 176 8.22 33.07 -10.87
N GLY A 177 7.19 33.16 -10.02
CA GLY A 177 7.00 32.24 -8.91
C GLY A 177 6.75 30.80 -9.37
N GLU A 178 5.99 30.56 -10.44
CA GLU A 178 5.76 29.21 -10.99
C GLU A 178 7.06 28.63 -11.56
N THR A 179 7.82 29.45 -12.28
CA THR A 179 9.12 29.06 -12.81
C THR A 179 10.09 28.73 -11.68
N GLN A 180 10.10 29.56 -10.62
CA GLN A 180 10.93 29.34 -9.44
C GLN A 180 10.50 28.11 -8.64
N LEU A 181 9.20 27.88 -8.44
CA LEU A 181 8.68 26.70 -7.75
C LEU A 181 8.92 25.41 -8.53
N ASN A 182 8.72 25.43 -9.86
CA ASN A 182 9.09 24.31 -10.73
C ASN A 182 10.61 24.07 -10.75
N ALA A 183 11.41 25.14 -10.65
CA ALA A 183 12.86 25.05 -10.51
C ALA A 183 13.29 24.60 -9.12
N MET A 184 12.49 24.76 -8.07
CA MET A 184 12.80 24.28 -6.72
C MET A 184 12.22 22.89 -6.42
N MET A 185 11.36 22.35 -7.30
CA MET A 185 10.75 21.04 -7.09
C MET A 185 11.77 19.90 -7.27
N PRO A 186 11.94 19.00 -6.29
CA PRO A 186 12.76 17.81 -6.47
C PRO A 186 12.22 16.97 -7.64
N LYS A 187 13.06 16.71 -8.64
CA LYS A 187 12.72 15.81 -9.75
C LYS A 187 13.47 14.52 -9.51
N TYR A 188 12.80 13.54 -8.91
CA TYR A 188 13.43 12.25 -8.67
C TYR A 188 13.37 11.39 -9.93
N ALA A 189 14.53 11.03 -10.46
CA ALA A 189 14.63 9.93 -11.40
C ALA A 189 14.95 8.66 -10.65
N GLN A 190 14.18 7.62 -10.90
CA GLN A 190 14.48 6.29 -10.40
C GLN A 190 15.60 5.68 -11.24
N ILE A 191 16.79 5.58 -10.66
CA ILE A 191 17.92 4.86 -11.24
C ILE A 191 17.94 3.47 -10.61
N ASN A 192 17.61 2.47 -11.41
CA ASN A 192 17.80 1.08 -11.02
C ASN A 192 19.28 0.72 -11.16
N THR A 193 19.97 0.50 -10.04
CA THR A 193 21.39 0.14 -9.99
C THR A 193 21.61 -1.37 -10.05
N GLY A 194 20.53 -2.17 -10.13
CA GLY A 194 20.55 -3.62 -10.00
C GLY A 194 19.99 -4.05 -8.65
N PRO A 195 20.76 -3.97 -7.54
CA PRO A 195 20.30 -4.38 -6.22
C PRO A 195 19.37 -3.37 -5.55
N ALA A 196 19.22 -2.17 -6.11
CA ALA A 196 18.34 -1.13 -5.61
C ALA A 196 17.78 -0.22 -6.72
N THR A 197 16.55 0.25 -6.56
CA THR A 197 16.05 1.44 -7.24
C THR A 197 16.34 2.63 -6.35
N VAL A 198 17.23 3.50 -6.81
CA VAL A 198 17.60 4.73 -6.11
C VAL A 198 16.86 5.88 -6.77
N ALA A 199 16.01 6.58 -6.03
CA ALA A 199 15.43 7.84 -6.48
C ALA A 199 16.47 8.94 -6.30
N VAL A 200 16.95 9.52 -7.39
CA VAL A 200 18.01 10.53 -7.37
C VAL A 200 17.43 11.86 -7.81
N ASN A 201 17.66 12.91 -7.02
CA ASN A 201 17.21 14.25 -7.37
C ASN A 201 18.03 14.74 -8.57
N GLN A 202 17.35 15.01 -9.67
CA GLN A 202 17.92 15.58 -10.89
C GLN A 202 17.87 17.11 -10.90
N ASN A 203 17.16 17.73 -9.95
CA ASN A 203 17.00 19.17 -9.93
C ASN A 203 18.13 19.85 -9.12
N PRO A 204 19.01 20.63 -9.76
CA PRO A 204 20.12 21.34 -9.08
C PRO A 204 19.66 22.39 -8.07
N LEU A 205 18.45 22.91 -8.22
CA LEU A 205 17.94 24.06 -7.48
C LEU A 205 16.94 23.66 -6.39
N ALA A 206 16.66 22.36 -6.22
CA ALA A 206 15.78 21.89 -5.17
C ALA A 206 16.44 21.97 -3.78
N ALA A 207 15.69 22.49 -2.82
CA ALA A 207 16.16 22.62 -1.45
C ALA A 207 16.36 21.23 -0.81
N GLY A 208 17.55 21.00 -0.23
CA GLY A 208 17.87 19.74 0.48
C GLY A 208 18.87 18.82 -0.20
N GLY A 209 19.43 19.19 -1.36
CA GLY A 209 20.59 18.49 -1.94
C GLY A 209 20.66 18.63 -3.45
N GLY A 210 21.84 19.01 -3.95
CA GLY A 210 22.09 19.24 -5.38
C GLY A 210 21.89 18.00 -6.26
N VAL A 211 22.07 18.15 -7.58
CA VAL A 211 21.95 17.07 -8.56
C VAL A 211 22.75 15.85 -8.11
N GLY A 212 22.11 14.69 -8.07
CA GLY A 212 22.75 13.44 -7.64
C GLY A 212 22.52 13.09 -6.17
N THR A 213 21.85 13.95 -5.40
CA THR A 213 21.47 13.60 -4.02
C THR A 213 20.41 12.50 -4.04
N VAL A 214 20.69 11.41 -3.33
CA VAL A 214 19.79 10.26 -3.21
C VAL A 214 18.60 10.66 -2.33
N GLY A 215 17.40 10.70 -2.91
CA GLY A 215 16.15 10.96 -2.21
C GLY A 215 15.72 9.77 -1.35
N TYR A 216 15.71 8.57 -1.94
CA TYR A 216 15.50 7.33 -1.21
C TYR A 216 16.05 6.14 -2.01
N THR A 217 16.40 5.06 -1.31
CA THR A 217 16.88 3.81 -1.90
C THR A 217 15.91 2.70 -1.56
N VAL A 218 15.23 2.15 -2.56
CA VAL A 218 14.46 0.91 -2.42
C VAL A 218 15.37 -0.23 -2.86
N GLN A 219 15.71 -1.16 -1.97
CA GLN A 219 16.40 -2.37 -2.42
C GLN A 219 15.47 -3.15 -3.37
N ASN A 220 15.92 -3.34 -4.60
CA ASN A 220 15.34 -4.26 -5.56
C ASN A 220 15.85 -5.64 -5.18
N GLY A 221 15.43 -6.11 -4.00
CA GLY A 221 15.57 -7.52 -3.70
C GLY A 221 14.78 -8.29 -4.77
N LEU A 222 15.37 -9.36 -5.30
CA LEU A 222 14.58 -10.39 -5.96
C LEU A 222 13.42 -10.74 -5.01
N SER A 223 12.19 -10.78 -5.52
CA SER A 223 11.08 -11.34 -4.73
C SER A 223 11.52 -12.71 -4.21
N PRO A 224 11.17 -13.16 -2.99
CA PRO A 224 11.65 -14.45 -2.50
C PRO A 224 11.38 -15.62 -3.47
N SER A 225 10.28 -15.55 -4.24
CA SER A 225 9.97 -16.45 -5.35
C SER A 225 10.98 -16.35 -6.50
N ASP A 226 11.38 -15.15 -6.90
CA ASP A 226 12.42 -14.97 -7.92
C ASP A 226 13.80 -15.33 -7.40
N ALA A 227 14.11 -15.02 -6.14
CA ALA A 227 15.37 -15.31 -5.48
C ALA A 227 15.61 -16.82 -5.40
N LEU A 228 14.55 -17.60 -5.18
CA LEU A 228 14.57 -19.07 -5.15
C LEU A 228 14.41 -19.71 -6.54
N SER A 229 14.00 -18.95 -7.56
CA SER A 229 13.87 -19.48 -8.92
C SER A 229 15.25 -19.93 -9.43
N GLN A 230 15.29 -21.16 -9.94
CA GLN A 230 16.52 -21.74 -10.48
C GLN A 230 16.81 -21.10 -11.84
N GLY A 231 17.99 -20.51 -11.97
CA GLY A 231 18.60 -20.18 -13.25
C GLY A 231 19.69 -21.19 -13.58
N ILE A 232 19.79 -21.56 -14.85
CA ILE A 232 20.89 -22.37 -15.35
C ILE A 232 21.98 -21.41 -15.82
N THR A 233 23.19 -21.53 -15.28
CA THR A 233 24.38 -20.85 -15.82
C THR A 233 25.44 -21.89 -16.16
N ILE A 234 26.36 -21.53 -17.04
CA ILE A 234 27.46 -22.42 -17.43
C ILE A 234 28.64 -22.11 -16.51
N ASN A 235 29.15 -23.10 -15.78
CA ASN A 235 30.34 -22.92 -14.97
C ASN A 235 31.60 -22.73 -15.84
N GLN A 236 32.74 -22.39 -15.22
CA GLN A 236 33.99 -22.16 -15.96
C GLN A 236 34.48 -23.35 -16.78
N ASN A 237 34.01 -24.57 -16.50
CA ASN A 237 34.35 -25.77 -17.25
C ASN A 237 33.39 -26.06 -18.41
N GLY A 238 32.51 -25.11 -18.75
CA GLY A 238 31.55 -25.27 -19.84
C GLY A 238 30.35 -26.16 -19.51
N GLN A 239 30.17 -26.57 -18.24
CA GLN A 239 29.05 -27.41 -17.84
C GLN A 239 27.86 -26.60 -17.30
N PRO A 240 26.61 -26.92 -17.67
CA PRO A 240 25.43 -26.32 -17.09
C PRO A 240 25.35 -26.61 -15.58
N THR A 241 25.10 -25.58 -14.79
CA THR A 241 24.94 -25.64 -13.34
C THR A 241 23.77 -24.77 -12.93
N THR A 242 22.89 -25.30 -12.09
CA THR A 242 21.73 -24.58 -11.57
C THR A 242 22.08 -23.79 -10.32
N TYR A 243 21.84 -22.48 -10.35
CA TYR A 243 21.92 -21.59 -9.20
C TYR A 243 20.57 -20.95 -8.95
N THR A 244 20.27 -20.60 -7.72
CA THR A 244 19.13 -19.72 -7.46
C THR A 244 19.46 -18.31 -7.93
N LYS A 245 18.50 -17.53 -8.46
CA LYS A 245 18.80 -16.15 -8.90
C LYS A 245 19.33 -15.28 -7.75
N GLY A 246 18.97 -15.58 -6.50
CA GLY A 246 19.52 -14.93 -5.31
C GLY A 246 21.02 -15.14 -5.16
N GLN A 247 21.52 -16.35 -5.44
CA GLN A 247 22.95 -16.66 -5.44
C GLN A 247 23.69 -15.95 -6.59
N MET A 248 23.05 -15.80 -7.75
CA MET A 248 23.64 -15.08 -8.88
C MET A 248 23.70 -13.56 -8.65
N ALA A 249 22.66 -12.98 -8.04
CA ALA A 249 22.60 -11.55 -7.74
C ALA A 249 23.60 -11.10 -6.65
N GLY A 250 24.01 -12.01 -5.77
CA GLY A 250 25.01 -11.75 -4.73
C GLY A 250 26.46 -11.63 -5.23
N GLY A 251 26.73 -11.79 -6.54
CA GLY A 251 28.07 -11.65 -7.13
C GLY A 251 29.09 -12.70 -6.69
N GLN A 252 28.72 -13.63 -5.81
CA GLN A 252 29.58 -14.74 -5.39
C GLN A 252 29.39 -15.92 -6.33
N VAL A 253 30.06 -15.87 -7.49
CA VAL A 253 30.36 -17.08 -8.25
C VAL A 253 31.60 -17.69 -7.59
N PRO A 254 31.52 -18.85 -6.90
CA PRO A 254 32.69 -19.41 -6.24
C PRO A 254 33.70 -19.87 -7.29
N GLN A 255 34.84 -19.19 -7.39
CA GLN A 255 36.03 -19.76 -8.00
C GLN A 255 36.59 -20.82 -7.06
N GLN A 256 36.65 -22.07 -7.49
CA GLN A 256 37.57 -23.05 -6.94
C GLN A 256 37.81 -24.12 -8.00
N PRO A 257 39.01 -24.75 -8.07
CA PRO A 257 39.75 -25.38 -6.97
C PRO A 257 41.17 -24.79 -6.76
N GLY A 258 41.86 -25.01 -5.64
CA GLY A 258 41.78 -26.18 -4.77
C GLY A 258 41.94 -25.91 -3.29
N GLY A 259 41.36 -26.83 -2.50
CA GLY A 259 41.35 -26.81 -1.05
C GLY A 259 39.97 -26.42 -0.50
N GLY A 260 39.09 -27.42 -0.38
CA GLY A 260 37.88 -27.40 0.46
C GLY A 260 36.91 -26.24 0.19
N TYR A 261 35.82 -26.50 -0.54
CA TYR A 261 34.72 -25.56 -0.64
C TYR A 261 34.07 -25.39 0.74
N ALA A 262 34.33 -24.26 1.39
CA ALA A 262 33.38 -23.73 2.35
C ALA A 262 32.16 -23.32 1.53
N THR A 263 31.16 -24.19 1.47
CA THR A 263 29.80 -23.78 1.11
C THR A 263 29.49 -22.55 1.94
N GLY A 264 29.41 -21.37 1.33
CA GLY A 264 28.81 -20.22 2.00
C GLY A 264 27.48 -20.70 2.56
N ALA A 265 27.31 -20.58 3.88
CA ALA A 265 26.19 -21.20 4.56
C ALA A 265 24.92 -20.84 3.79
N PRO A 266 24.09 -21.83 3.37
CA PRO A 266 22.79 -21.51 2.79
C PRO A 266 22.12 -20.50 3.71
N LEU A 267 21.53 -19.43 3.15
CA LEU A 267 20.74 -18.44 3.91
C LEU A 267 20.08 -19.17 5.07
N GLY A 268 20.51 -18.85 6.29
CA GLY A 268 20.21 -19.69 7.43
C GLY A 268 18.70 -19.84 7.51
N ALA A 269 18.20 -20.99 7.96
CA ALA A 269 16.77 -21.15 8.18
C ALA A 269 16.17 -19.98 9.01
N GLY A 270 17.00 -19.31 9.82
CA GLY A 270 16.69 -18.06 10.51
C GLY A 270 16.40 -16.84 9.61
N ASP A 271 17.14 -16.61 8.53
CA ASP A 271 16.92 -15.47 7.61
C ASP A 271 15.61 -15.64 6.83
N ILE A 272 15.33 -16.87 6.38
CA ILE A 272 14.08 -17.21 5.70
C ILE A 272 12.90 -17.04 6.66
N ALA A 273 13.03 -17.53 7.90
CA ALA A 273 12.00 -17.41 8.92
C ALA A 273 11.74 -15.95 9.32
N SER A 274 12.79 -15.12 9.45
CA SER A 274 12.69 -13.69 9.78
C SER A 274 12.03 -12.90 8.65
N GLY A 275 12.47 -13.12 7.41
CA GLY A 275 11.84 -12.49 6.23
C GLY A 275 10.38 -12.92 6.07
N ALA A 276 10.07 -14.18 6.32
CA ALA A 276 8.69 -14.67 6.28
C ALA A 276 7.83 -14.11 7.43
N ALA A 277 8.35 -14.02 8.65
CA ALA A 277 7.66 -13.37 9.77
C ALA A 277 7.34 -11.90 9.46
N THR A 278 8.28 -11.17 8.86
CA THR A 278 8.08 -9.78 8.44
C THR A 278 6.95 -9.64 7.42
N ARG A 279 6.90 -10.54 6.42
CA ARG A 279 5.81 -10.54 5.41
C ARG A 279 4.46 -10.90 6.02
N TYR A 280 4.42 -11.87 6.93
CA TYR A 280 3.21 -12.23 7.65
C TYR A 280 2.68 -11.06 8.49
N ASN A 281 3.56 -10.35 9.21
CA ASN A 281 3.18 -9.16 9.97
C ASN A 281 2.70 -8.03 9.05
N THR A 282 3.34 -7.84 7.89
CA THR A 282 2.88 -6.87 6.88
C THR A 282 1.46 -7.21 6.39
N LEU A 283 1.19 -8.49 6.10
CA LEU A 283 -0.14 -8.98 5.73
C LEU A 283 -1.16 -8.76 6.85
N GLN A 284 -0.80 -9.00 8.11
CA GLN A 284 -1.68 -8.72 9.25
C GLN A 284 -2.03 -7.24 9.38
N THR A 285 -1.05 -6.34 9.25
CA THR A 285 -1.28 -4.89 9.27
C THR A 285 -2.20 -4.45 8.14
N ALA A 286 -1.95 -4.94 6.92
CA ALA A 286 -2.77 -4.59 5.76
C ALA A 286 -4.22 -5.12 5.94
N ALA A 287 -4.40 -6.34 6.45
CA ALA A 287 -5.71 -6.88 6.79
C ALA A 287 -6.42 -6.10 7.91
N ALA A 288 -5.68 -5.60 8.91
CA ALA A 288 -6.26 -4.76 9.97
C ALA A 288 -6.78 -3.42 9.41
N GLN A 289 -6.11 -2.85 8.39
CA GLN A 289 -6.55 -1.65 7.69
C GLN A 289 -7.71 -1.91 6.71
N ALA A 290 -7.80 -3.11 6.15
CA ALA A 290 -8.87 -3.49 5.23
C ALA A 290 -10.26 -3.48 5.89
N LYS A 291 -10.36 -3.87 7.18
CA LYS A 291 -11.65 -3.92 7.91
C LYS A 291 -12.39 -2.58 7.95
N PRO A 292 -11.80 -1.47 8.44
CA PRO A 292 -12.49 -0.18 8.41
C PRO A 292 -12.74 0.30 6.97
N MET A 293 -11.83 0.02 6.01
CA MET A 293 -12.07 0.38 4.61
C MET A 293 -13.29 -0.33 4.01
N MET A 294 -13.55 -1.58 4.37
CA MET A 294 -14.76 -2.28 3.94
C MET A 294 -16.04 -1.59 4.43
N GLN A 295 -16.08 -1.14 5.69
CA GLN A 295 -17.22 -0.40 6.24
C GLN A 295 -17.42 0.92 5.49
N THR A 296 -16.33 1.60 5.16
CA THR A 296 -16.34 2.80 4.33
C THR A 296 -16.94 2.52 2.95
N TYR A 297 -16.57 1.41 2.30
CA TYR A 297 -17.16 1.01 1.02
C TYR A 297 -18.62 0.58 1.13
N ASP A 298 -19.05 0.00 2.25
CA ASP A 298 -20.46 -0.31 2.50
C ASP A 298 -21.28 0.97 2.60
N LEU A 299 -20.81 1.96 3.35
CA LEU A 299 -21.46 3.28 3.44
C LEU A 299 -21.50 3.99 2.09
N ALA A 300 -20.41 3.93 1.32
CA ALA A 300 -20.34 4.48 -0.01
C ALA A 300 -21.34 3.79 -0.96
N SER A 301 -21.40 2.46 -0.94
CA SER A 301 -22.36 1.67 -1.73
C SER A 301 -23.81 1.99 -1.36
N GLN A 302 -24.12 2.13 -0.07
CA GLN A 302 -25.45 2.53 0.40
C GLN A 302 -25.85 3.93 -0.07
N ALA A 303 -24.94 4.91 0.05
CA ALA A 303 -25.19 6.27 -0.42
C ALA A 303 -25.44 6.31 -1.94
N LEU A 304 -24.66 5.53 -2.70
CA LEU A 304 -24.81 5.41 -4.14
C LEU A 304 -26.13 4.75 -4.54
N ASN A 305 -26.51 3.65 -3.87
CA ASN A 305 -27.78 2.97 -4.10
C ASN A 305 -28.98 3.88 -3.81
N GLY A 306 -28.90 4.69 -2.74
CA GLY A 306 -29.91 5.70 -2.43
C GLY A 306 -30.05 6.72 -3.57
N ALA A 307 -28.94 7.17 -4.14
CA ALA A 307 -28.95 8.08 -5.29
C ALA A 307 -29.54 7.45 -6.56
N ILE A 308 -29.19 6.20 -6.86
CA ILE A 308 -29.72 5.46 -8.01
C ILE A 308 -31.24 5.29 -7.86
N THR A 309 -31.70 4.86 -6.68
CA THR A 309 -33.13 4.65 -6.37
C THR A 309 -33.93 5.95 -6.45
N ALA A 310 -33.32 7.08 -6.09
CA ALA A 310 -33.91 8.41 -6.23
C ALA A 310 -34.00 8.90 -7.70
N GLY A 311 -33.74 8.05 -8.70
CA GLY A 311 -33.87 8.36 -10.12
C GLY A 311 -32.66 9.07 -10.74
N LYS A 312 -31.54 9.21 -10.00
CA LYS A 312 -30.31 9.85 -10.52
C LYS A 312 -29.40 8.89 -11.31
N GLY A 313 -29.79 7.61 -11.42
CA GLY A 313 -28.96 6.51 -11.93
C GLY A 313 -28.49 6.60 -13.38
N ALA A 314 -29.30 7.17 -14.27
CA ALA A 314 -29.02 7.21 -15.71
C ALA A 314 -28.33 8.49 -16.19
N ALA A 315 -28.26 9.52 -15.34
CA ALA A 315 -27.72 10.81 -15.72
C ALA A 315 -26.18 10.82 -15.57
N PRO A 316 -25.43 11.58 -16.41
CA PRO A 316 -24.00 11.74 -16.24
C PRO A 316 -23.67 12.20 -14.82
N ILE A 317 -22.59 11.71 -14.22
CA ILE A 317 -22.26 12.00 -12.82
C ILE A 317 -22.20 13.49 -12.47
N ALA A 318 -21.82 14.34 -13.43
CA ALA A 318 -21.84 15.79 -13.30
C ALA A 318 -23.23 16.36 -12.94
N SER A 319 -24.30 15.65 -13.31
CA SER A 319 -25.69 16.00 -13.00
C SER A 319 -26.25 15.32 -11.74
N ALA A 320 -25.51 14.39 -11.13
CA ALA A 320 -25.98 13.62 -9.97
C ALA A 320 -26.03 14.45 -8.67
N GLY A 321 -25.49 15.68 -8.65
CA GLY A 321 -25.71 16.70 -7.62
C GLY A 321 -25.51 16.22 -6.18
N GLY A 322 -24.28 16.34 -5.67
CA GLY A 322 -23.92 16.07 -4.28
C GLY A 322 -23.57 14.60 -3.95
N VAL A 323 -23.93 13.63 -4.81
CA VAL A 323 -23.64 12.20 -4.58
C VAL A 323 -22.12 11.96 -4.47
N VAL A 324 -21.34 12.56 -5.36
CA VAL A 324 -19.87 12.47 -5.33
C VAL A 324 -19.31 13.06 -4.03
N GLN A 325 -19.89 14.14 -3.54
CA GLN A 325 -19.48 14.76 -2.27
C GLN A 325 -19.83 13.88 -1.08
N THR A 326 -21.01 13.27 -1.05
CA THR A 326 -21.40 12.28 -0.04
C THR A 326 -20.46 11.08 -0.05
N LEU A 327 -20.11 10.57 -1.22
CA LEU A 327 -19.17 9.45 -1.37
C LEU A 327 -17.76 9.83 -0.92
N ALA A 328 -17.26 10.98 -1.36
CA ALA A 328 -15.97 11.52 -0.95
C ALA A 328 -15.90 11.72 0.57
N ASN A 329 -16.96 12.26 1.18
CA ASN A 329 -17.07 12.36 2.64
C ASN A 329 -17.05 10.98 3.31
N ALA A 330 -17.80 10.01 2.77
CA ALA A 330 -17.84 8.65 3.29
C ALA A 330 -16.47 7.98 3.26
N VAL A 331 -15.65 8.24 2.23
CA VAL A 331 -14.27 7.74 2.10
C VAL A 331 -13.21 8.63 2.78
N GLY A 332 -13.61 9.60 3.59
CA GLY A 332 -12.69 10.46 4.35
C GLY A 332 -11.97 11.53 3.51
N LEU A 333 -12.42 11.78 2.28
CA LEU A 333 -11.90 12.81 1.38
C LEU A 333 -12.60 14.16 1.55
N GLY A 334 -13.48 14.32 2.55
CA GLY A 334 -14.40 15.44 2.64
C GLY A 334 -13.78 16.84 2.65
N SER A 335 -12.58 16.98 3.24
CA SER A 335 -11.82 18.24 3.23
C SER A 335 -11.20 18.58 1.87
N LYS A 336 -11.15 17.63 0.95
CA LYS A 336 -10.57 17.78 -0.40
C LYS A 336 -11.65 18.00 -1.47
N VAL A 337 -12.92 18.01 -1.07
CA VAL A 337 -14.04 18.17 -1.98
C VAL A 337 -14.18 19.66 -2.30
N THR A 338 -14.13 19.97 -3.58
CA THR A 338 -14.06 21.32 -4.15
C THR A 338 -15.43 21.89 -4.51
N GLY A 339 -16.48 21.06 -4.50
CA GLY A 339 -17.82 21.41 -4.98
C GLY A 339 -17.94 21.34 -6.51
N ASP A 340 -16.81 21.16 -7.21
CA ASP A 340 -16.77 20.83 -8.63
C ASP A 340 -16.94 19.33 -8.79
N SER A 341 -18.15 18.94 -9.20
CA SER A 341 -18.54 17.54 -9.38
C SER A 341 -17.58 16.74 -10.25
N VAL A 342 -16.89 17.35 -11.22
CA VAL A 342 -15.93 16.67 -12.09
C VAL A 342 -14.61 16.43 -11.36
N LYS A 343 -14.10 17.41 -10.62
CA LYS A 343 -12.85 17.27 -9.85
C LYS A 343 -13.01 16.33 -8.67
N ASP A 344 -14.10 16.46 -7.92
CA ASP A 344 -14.42 15.63 -6.76
C ASP A 344 -14.55 14.17 -7.18
N TYR A 345 -15.01 13.98 -8.40
CA TYR A 345 -15.15 12.69 -9.02
C TYR A 345 -13.83 12.09 -9.50
N GLN A 346 -12.97 12.89 -10.15
CA GLN A 346 -11.60 12.48 -10.46
C GLN A 346 -10.86 12.08 -9.19
N LEU A 347 -11.03 12.84 -8.12
CA LEU A 347 -10.47 12.55 -6.81
C LEU A 347 -10.96 11.20 -6.25
N LEU A 348 -12.28 10.95 -6.28
CA LEU A 348 -12.86 9.68 -5.84
C LEU A 348 -12.34 8.50 -6.68
N THR A 349 -12.27 8.68 -8.00
CA THR A 349 -11.76 7.66 -8.93
C THR A 349 -10.28 7.35 -8.67
N SER A 350 -9.44 8.38 -8.53
CA SER A 350 -8.03 8.21 -8.17
C SER A 350 -7.86 7.53 -6.81
N TYR A 351 -8.74 7.84 -5.84
CA TYR A 351 -8.73 7.17 -4.54
C TYR A 351 -9.09 5.69 -4.66
N LEU A 352 -10.17 5.34 -5.38
CA LEU A 352 -10.58 3.94 -5.58
C LEU A 352 -9.51 3.13 -6.31
N ASN A 353 -8.90 3.70 -7.35
CA ASN A 353 -7.81 3.05 -8.10
C ASN A 353 -6.57 2.87 -7.23
N SER A 354 -6.19 3.88 -6.45
CA SER A 354 -5.06 3.79 -5.51
C SER A 354 -5.31 2.73 -4.44
N ALA A 355 -6.51 2.68 -3.86
CA ALA A 355 -6.87 1.67 -2.87
C ALA A 355 -6.90 0.25 -3.46
N ALA A 356 -7.42 0.10 -4.68
CA ALA A 356 -7.40 -1.16 -5.41
C ALA A 356 -5.95 -1.61 -5.71
N ASP A 357 -5.09 -0.70 -6.18
CA ASP A 357 -3.68 -0.99 -6.46
C ASP A 357 -2.93 -1.39 -5.18
N GLN A 358 -3.16 -0.71 -4.04
CA GLN A 358 -2.57 -1.06 -2.75
C GLN A 358 -3.01 -2.45 -2.27
N ALA A 359 -4.31 -2.76 -2.39
CA ALA A 359 -4.85 -4.08 -2.05
C ALA A 359 -4.29 -5.17 -2.96
N ALA A 360 -4.23 -4.93 -4.28
CA ALA A 360 -3.68 -5.85 -5.26
C ALA A 360 -2.20 -6.17 -4.97
N GLN A 361 -1.38 -5.16 -4.70
CA GLN A 361 0.02 -5.35 -4.28
C GLN A 361 0.12 -6.21 -3.01
N SER A 362 -0.75 -5.94 -2.03
CA SER A 362 -0.82 -6.70 -0.77
C SER A 362 -1.34 -8.12 -0.94
N LEU A 363 -1.99 -8.44 -2.06
CA LEU A 363 -2.41 -9.78 -2.46
C LEU A 363 -1.30 -10.56 -3.19
N GLY A 364 -0.14 -9.92 -3.42
CA GLY A 364 0.94 -10.51 -4.21
C GLY A 364 0.69 -10.43 -5.71
N LEU A 365 -0.29 -9.64 -6.14
CA LEU A 365 -0.48 -9.29 -7.54
C LEU A 365 0.55 -8.20 -7.90
N SER A 366 1.64 -8.58 -8.54
CA SER A 366 2.62 -7.63 -9.08
C SER A 366 2.90 -7.91 -10.56
N GLY A 367 3.20 -6.86 -11.32
CA GLY A 367 3.60 -6.96 -12.73
C GLY A 367 2.47 -6.88 -13.77
N SER A 368 2.78 -7.33 -15.00
CA SER A 368 1.87 -7.40 -16.17
C SER A 368 1.00 -8.66 -16.18
N ASP A 369 0.78 -9.27 -15.02
CA ASP A 369 0.07 -10.53 -14.89
C ASP A 369 -1.41 -10.35 -15.27
N ALA A 370 -2.01 -11.35 -15.91
CA ALA A 370 -3.43 -11.32 -16.33
C ALA A 370 -4.37 -11.06 -15.15
N ARG A 371 -3.92 -11.36 -13.93
CA ARG A 371 -4.64 -11.11 -12.68
C ARG A 371 -4.57 -9.66 -12.21
N VAL A 372 -3.44 -8.98 -12.43
CA VAL A 372 -3.37 -7.51 -12.25
C VAL A 372 -4.25 -6.84 -13.29
N ALA A 373 -4.22 -7.31 -14.54
CA ALA A 373 -5.12 -6.82 -15.58
C ALA A 373 -6.59 -7.08 -15.23
N ALA A 374 -6.95 -8.24 -14.69
CA ALA A 374 -8.31 -8.54 -14.22
C ALA A 374 -8.71 -7.65 -13.02
N ALA A 375 -7.82 -7.46 -12.05
CA ALA A 375 -8.02 -6.53 -10.94
C ALA A 375 -8.08 -5.05 -11.40
N LYS A 376 -7.56 -4.73 -12.59
CA LYS A 376 -7.66 -3.40 -13.20
C LYS A 376 -8.83 -3.28 -14.18
N ALA A 377 -9.32 -4.37 -14.74
CA ALA A 377 -10.45 -4.37 -15.67
C ALA A 377 -11.77 -4.02 -14.96
N GLY A 378 -11.85 -4.25 -13.65
CA GLY A 378 -12.93 -3.74 -12.80
C GLY A 378 -12.74 -2.28 -12.37
N GLN A 379 -11.60 -1.65 -12.72
CA GLN A 379 -11.41 -0.23 -12.44
C GLN A 379 -12.16 0.62 -13.47
N PRO A 380 -12.74 1.72 -13.01
CA PRO A 380 -13.52 2.59 -13.88
C PRO A 380 -12.71 3.26 -14.99
N ASP A 381 -13.31 3.39 -16.18
CA ASP A 381 -12.85 4.29 -17.23
C ASP A 381 -13.39 5.71 -16.98
N PRO A 382 -12.54 6.72 -16.73
CA PRO A 382 -12.96 8.11 -16.50
C PRO A 382 -13.84 8.69 -17.61
N SER A 383 -13.79 8.14 -18.83
CA SER A 383 -14.50 8.66 -20.00
C SER A 383 -15.93 8.14 -20.19
N ASN A 384 -16.31 7.02 -19.55
CA ASN A 384 -17.59 6.34 -19.80
C ASN A 384 -18.40 6.02 -18.52
N MET A 385 -18.05 6.62 -17.39
CA MET A 385 -18.67 6.24 -16.12
C MET A 385 -19.99 6.99 -15.82
N ASN A 386 -20.96 6.19 -15.38
CA ASN A 386 -22.23 6.58 -14.76
C ASN A 386 -22.27 6.04 -13.30
N LEU A 387 -23.37 6.28 -12.58
CA LEU A 387 -23.52 5.78 -11.20
C LEU A 387 -23.39 4.24 -11.09
N PRO A 388 -23.93 3.42 -12.02
CA PRO A 388 -23.66 1.98 -12.05
C PRO A 388 -22.18 1.61 -12.15
N ALA A 389 -21.41 2.25 -13.03
CA ALA A 389 -19.98 1.98 -13.16
C ALA A 389 -19.22 2.33 -11.87
N LEU A 390 -19.61 3.42 -11.20
CA LEU A 390 -19.06 3.77 -9.88
C LEU A 390 -19.41 2.73 -8.81
N GLN A 391 -20.60 2.14 -8.88
CA GLN A 391 -21.04 1.07 -7.99
C GLN A 391 -20.19 -0.18 -8.17
N GLU A 392 -19.93 -0.58 -9.41
CA GLU A 392 -19.03 -1.69 -9.74
C GLU A 392 -17.62 -1.41 -9.22
N SER A 393 -17.14 -0.17 -9.36
CA SER A 393 -15.80 0.24 -8.89
C SER A 393 -15.66 0.14 -7.37
N ILE A 394 -16.66 0.60 -6.62
CA ILE A 394 -16.70 0.48 -5.15
C ILE A 394 -16.77 -0.99 -4.74
N ALA A 395 -17.63 -1.78 -5.41
CA ALA A 395 -17.75 -3.22 -5.14
C ALA A 395 -16.44 -3.96 -5.45
N HIS A 396 -15.73 -3.57 -6.51
CA HIS A 396 -14.43 -4.13 -6.87
C HIS A 396 -13.35 -3.80 -5.84
N ALA A 397 -13.20 -2.51 -5.46
CA ALA A 397 -12.27 -2.10 -4.41
C ALA A 397 -12.55 -2.83 -3.09
N ARG A 398 -13.83 -2.99 -2.73
CA ARG A 398 -14.26 -3.79 -1.57
C ARG A 398 -13.93 -5.27 -1.71
N GLY A 399 -14.12 -5.86 -2.88
CA GLY A 399 -13.75 -7.24 -3.19
C GLY A 399 -12.26 -7.50 -2.98
N LEU A 400 -11.39 -6.55 -3.33
CA LEU A 400 -9.95 -6.65 -3.07
C LEU A 400 -9.60 -6.52 -1.58
N GLN A 401 -10.30 -5.66 -0.82
CA GLN A 401 -10.13 -5.63 0.63
C GLN A 401 -10.58 -6.94 1.29
N GLN A 402 -11.69 -7.51 0.83
CA GLN A 402 -12.16 -8.82 1.29
C GLN A 402 -11.14 -9.92 0.96
N ALA A 403 -10.58 -9.92 -0.25
CA ALA A 403 -9.52 -10.84 -0.64
C ALA A 403 -8.32 -10.77 0.30
N LEU A 404 -7.98 -9.57 0.78
CA LEU A 404 -6.85 -9.37 1.70
C LEU A 404 -7.13 -9.98 3.08
N LEU A 405 -8.37 -9.85 3.56
CA LEU A 405 -8.83 -10.53 4.78
C LEU A 405 -8.82 -12.05 4.61
N ASP A 406 -9.35 -12.54 3.50
CA ASP A 406 -9.37 -13.96 3.14
C ASP A 406 -7.94 -14.52 3.08
N ARG A 407 -6.99 -13.78 2.48
CA ARG A 407 -5.57 -14.15 2.43
C ARG A 407 -4.96 -14.24 3.81
N GLN A 408 -5.23 -13.27 4.68
CA GLN A 408 -4.72 -13.26 6.04
C GLN A 408 -5.27 -14.44 6.84
N GLN A 409 -6.57 -14.73 6.71
CA GLN A 409 -7.21 -15.88 7.35
C GLN A 409 -6.61 -17.20 6.86
N ALA A 410 -6.46 -17.36 5.53
CA ALA A 410 -5.82 -18.54 4.94
C ALA A 410 -4.38 -18.71 5.42
N ALA A 411 -3.61 -17.61 5.49
CA ALA A 411 -2.23 -17.64 5.99
C ALA A 411 -2.19 -18.10 7.46
N THR A 412 -3.07 -17.57 8.30
CA THR A 412 -3.16 -17.95 9.72
C THR A 412 -3.55 -19.42 9.88
N THR A 413 -4.58 -19.90 9.16
CA THR A 413 -5.00 -21.31 9.21
C THR A 413 -3.88 -22.22 8.72
N PHE A 414 -3.23 -21.88 7.61
CA PHE A 414 -2.11 -22.63 7.06
C PHE A 414 -0.96 -22.72 8.06
N LEU A 415 -0.53 -21.59 8.64
CA LEU A 415 0.54 -21.58 9.64
C LEU A 415 0.14 -22.40 10.88
N GLY A 416 -1.11 -22.29 11.35
CA GLY A 416 -1.63 -23.10 12.45
C GLY A 416 -1.53 -24.61 12.20
N GLN A 417 -1.86 -25.06 10.99
CA GLN A 417 -1.71 -26.47 10.58
C GLN A 417 -0.24 -26.91 10.47
N ASN A 418 0.68 -25.96 10.26
CA ASN A 418 2.11 -26.19 10.12
C ASN A 418 2.90 -25.78 11.38
N GLY A 419 2.28 -25.88 12.56
CA GLY A 419 2.94 -25.64 13.84
C GLY A 419 3.36 -24.19 14.08
N ASN A 420 2.63 -23.24 13.50
CA ASN A 420 2.91 -21.79 13.52
C ASN A 420 4.31 -21.42 13.00
N ASN A 421 4.90 -22.26 12.16
CA ASN A 421 6.23 -22.03 11.62
C ASN A 421 6.20 -21.04 10.45
N THR A 422 6.56 -19.78 10.70
CA THR A 422 6.59 -18.73 9.67
C THR A 422 7.49 -19.05 8.49
N SER A 423 8.51 -19.91 8.63
CA SER A 423 9.32 -20.36 7.49
C SER A 423 8.53 -21.13 6.42
N GLN A 424 7.30 -21.56 6.74
CA GLN A 424 6.37 -22.20 5.79
C GLN A 424 5.52 -21.19 5.01
N LEU A 425 5.54 -19.90 5.36
CA LEU A 425 4.81 -18.86 4.64
C LEU A 425 5.12 -18.81 3.14
N PRO A 426 6.37 -18.97 2.65
CA PRO A 426 6.64 -19.02 1.21
C PRO A 426 5.84 -20.13 0.48
N GLN A 427 5.62 -21.28 1.14
CA GLN A 427 4.81 -22.36 0.57
C GLN A 427 3.33 -21.97 0.52
N PHE A 428 2.83 -21.29 1.55
CA PHE A 428 1.49 -20.70 1.53
C PHE A 428 1.36 -19.68 0.40
N GLU A 429 2.30 -18.74 0.29
CA GLU A 429 2.29 -17.69 -0.74
C GLU A 429 2.25 -18.31 -2.15
N ALA A 430 3.03 -19.37 -2.40
CA ALA A 430 2.99 -20.10 -3.66
C ALA A 430 1.62 -20.75 -3.93
N LYS A 431 1.03 -21.43 -2.93
CA LYS A 431 -0.31 -22.06 -3.07
C LYS A 431 -1.41 -21.02 -3.24
N TRP A 432 -1.37 -19.94 -2.46
CA TRP A 432 -2.28 -18.81 -2.57
C TRP A 432 -2.21 -18.21 -3.95
N ASN A 433 -1.01 -17.93 -4.47
CA ASN A 433 -0.84 -17.39 -5.81
C ASN A 433 -1.30 -18.36 -6.90
N GLN A 434 -1.42 -19.66 -6.66
CA GLN A 434 -2.00 -20.59 -7.64
C GLN A 434 -3.54 -20.62 -7.56
N ALA A 435 -4.10 -20.52 -6.34
CA ALA A 435 -5.52 -20.62 -6.09
C ALA A 435 -6.28 -19.29 -6.19
N PHE A 436 -5.60 -18.17 -6.02
CA PHE A 436 -6.23 -16.87 -5.85
C PHE A 436 -6.82 -16.37 -7.17
N ASN A 437 -8.14 -16.17 -7.14
CA ASN A 437 -8.91 -15.52 -8.19
C ASN A 437 -9.64 -14.29 -7.63
N PRO A 438 -9.39 -13.07 -8.15
CA PRO A 438 -10.06 -11.86 -7.67
C PRO A 438 -11.58 -11.91 -7.86
N ASP A 439 -12.11 -12.60 -8.88
CA ASP A 439 -13.54 -12.73 -9.12
C ASP A 439 -14.25 -13.52 -8.01
N VAL A 440 -13.56 -14.47 -7.36
CA VAL A 440 -14.09 -15.19 -6.19
C VAL A 440 -14.35 -14.21 -5.05
N SER A 441 -13.38 -13.33 -4.76
CA SER A 441 -13.48 -12.38 -3.66
C SER A 441 -14.48 -11.26 -3.98
N TYR A 442 -14.51 -10.80 -5.23
CA TYR A 442 -15.49 -9.84 -5.72
C TYR A 442 -16.92 -10.37 -5.56
N ILE A 443 -17.23 -11.55 -6.12
CA ILE A 443 -18.59 -12.12 -6.05
C ILE A 443 -19.00 -12.37 -4.60
N ARG A 444 -18.11 -12.94 -3.77
CA ARG A 444 -18.39 -13.14 -2.33
C ARG A 444 -18.63 -11.83 -1.58
N SER A 445 -18.00 -10.74 -2.02
CA SER A 445 -18.23 -9.44 -1.40
C SER A 445 -19.63 -8.91 -1.73
N LEU A 446 -20.22 -9.21 -2.88
CA LEU A 446 -21.52 -8.62 -3.25
C LEU A 446 -22.59 -8.83 -2.15
N PRO A 447 -23.24 -7.74 -1.68
CA PRO A 447 -24.08 -7.79 -0.47
C PRO A 447 -25.40 -8.54 -0.67
N ASP A 448 -25.88 -8.64 -1.92
CA ASP A 448 -27.17 -9.22 -2.26
C ASP A 448 -27.01 -10.55 -3.03
N PRO A 449 -27.69 -11.64 -2.61
CA PRO A 449 -27.72 -12.89 -3.35
C PRO A 449 -28.11 -12.76 -4.83
N GLN A 450 -28.99 -11.82 -5.21
CA GLN A 450 -29.33 -11.64 -6.63
C GLN A 450 -28.16 -11.08 -7.43
N ALA A 451 -27.41 -10.12 -6.87
CA ALA A 451 -26.18 -9.60 -7.48
C ALA A 451 -25.12 -10.70 -7.62
N GLN A 452 -24.97 -11.57 -6.62
CA GLN A 452 -24.10 -12.75 -6.71
C GLN A 452 -24.54 -13.68 -7.84
N GLN A 453 -25.83 -13.98 -7.94
CA GLN A 453 -26.38 -14.84 -8.98
C GLN A 453 -26.19 -14.23 -10.38
N ALA A 454 -26.39 -12.91 -10.53
CA ALA A 454 -26.17 -12.20 -11.78
C ALA A 454 -24.69 -12.24 -12.21
N ALA A 455 -23.76 -12.04 -11.27
CA ALA A 455 -22.33 -12.17 -11.54
C ALA A 455 -21.95 -13.61 -11.94
N MET A 456 -22.54 -14.61 -11.29
CA MET A 456 -22.35 -16.03 -11.63
C MET A 456 -22.92 -16.38 -13.02
N GLN A 457 -24.08 -15.83 -13.39
CA GLN A 457 -24.65 -15.97 -14.74
C GLN A 457 -23.76 -15.32 -15.81
N LYS A 458 -23.15 -14.16 -15.50
CA LYS A 458 -22.18 -13.52 -16.38
C LYS A 458 -20.95 -14.40 -16.59
N LEU A 459 -20.39 -14.98 -15.52
CA LEU A 459 -19.29 -15.94 -15.63
C LEU A 459 -19.69 -17.18 -16.44
N GLN A 460 -20.94 -17.64 -16.33
CA GLN A 460 -21.45 -18.75 -17.13
C GLN A 460 -21.50 -18.39 -18.62
N ALA A 461 -22.02 -17.20 -18.96
CA ALA A 461 -22.08 -16.71 -20.33
C ALA A 461 -20.68 -16.53 -20.95
N GLU A 462 -19.69 -16.15 -20.13
CA GLU A 462 -18.29 -16.02 -20.53
C GLU A 462 -17.53 -17.37 -20.57
N GLY A 463 -18.16 -18.49 -20.18
CA GLY A 463 -17.51 -19.81 -20.11
C GLY A 463 -16.49 -19.95 -18.97
N LYS A 464 -16.47 -19.02 -18.00
CA LYS A 464 -15.53 -18.96 -16.87
C LYS A 464 -16.07 -19.57 -15.57
N LEU A 465 -17.34 -19.99 -15.53
CA LEU A 465 -17.96 -20.52 -14.32
C LEU A 465 -17.21 -21.74 -13.76
N GLN A 466 -16.77 -22.66 -14.63
CA GLN A 466 -16.07 -23.87 -14.18
C GLN A 466 -14.72 -23.56 -13.53
N SER A 467 -13.91 -22.68 -14.13
CA SER A 467 -12.64 -22.25 -13.53
C SER A 467 -12.88 -21.49 -12.22
N TRP A 468 -13.90 -20.63 -12.18
CA TRP A 468 -14.27 -19.92 -10.95
C TRP A 468 -14.63 -20.89 -9.81
N VAL A 469 -15.40 -21.95 -10.08
CA VAL A 469 -15.74 -22.97 -9.06
C VAL A 469 -14.49 -23.71 -8.59
N GLN A 470 -13.56 -24.01 -9.49
CA GLN A 470 -12.29 -24.65 -9.12
C GLN A 470 -11.46 -23.74 -8.21
N ASP A 471 -11.31 -22.46 -8.56
CA ASP A 471 -10.58 -21.46 -7.78
C ASP A 471 -11.25 -21.22 -6.42
N TYR A 472 -12.58 -21.16 -6.37
CA TYR A 472 -13.35 -21.07 -5.13
C TYR A 472 -13.04 -22.23 -4.19
N GLN A 473 -13.04 -23.48 -4.70
CA GLN A 473 -12.70 -24.65 -3.88
C GLN A 473 -11.22 -24.65 -3.47
N ALA A 474 -10.31 -24.20 -4.33
CA ALA A 474 -8.89 -24.10 -4.01
C ALA A 474 -8.63 -23.07 -2.90
N MET A 475 -9.25 -21.89 -2.97
CA MET A 475 -9.18 -20.86 -1.93
C MET A 475 -9.78 -21.37 -0.62
N LYS A 476 -10.93 -22.05 -0.68
CA LYS A 476 -11.56 -22.67 0.49
C LYS A 476 -10.67 -23.72 1.14
N ALA A 477 -10.02 -24.58 0.35
CA ALA A 477 -9.10 -25.60 0.85
C ALA A 477 -7.86 -25.00 1.56
N LEU A 478 -7.48 -23.77 1.21
CA LEU A 478 -6.41 -23.01 1.91
C LEU A 478 -6.89 -22.33 3.19
N GLY A 479 -8.19 -22.40 3.51
CA GLY A 479 -8.77 -21.76 4.70
C GLY A 479 -9.06 -20.28 4.55
N ALA A 480 -9.27 -19.81 3.31
CA ALA A 480 -9.62 -18.42 3.02
C ALA A 480 -10.93 -17.99 3.69
N PHE A 481 -11.90 -18.90 3.80
CA PHE A 481 -13.23 -18.64 4.35
C PHE A 481 -13.95 -19.91 4.78
#